data_AF-A0A7X7F9P4-F1
#
_entry.id   AF-A0A7X7F9P4-F1
#
_cell.length_a   1.000
_cell.length_b   1.000
_cell.length_c   1.000
_cell.angle_alpha   90.00
_cell.angle_beta   90.00
_cell.angle_gamma   90.00
#
_symmetry.space_group_name_H-M   'P 1'
#
loop_
_entity.id
_entity.type
_entity.pdbx_description
1 polymer ?
#
loop_
_entity_poly.entity_id
_entity_poly.type
_entity_poly.pdbx_seq_one_letter_code
_entity_poly.pdbx_strand_id
1 'polypeptide(L)' 'PPLSTIRQNFDDIGRIAMEKLVERMANPDAPAEPVHVPVDYIARGSVAAPTSSKAKIHLTA' A
#
# COMPACT_ATOMS: atom_id res chain seq x y z
N PRO A 1 -23.17 -8.51 -4.13
CA PRO A 1 -22.41 -8.69 -2.86
C PRO A 1 -21.46 -7.50 -2.65
N PRO A 2 -20.99 -7.22 -1.41
CA PRO A 2 -20.02 -6.14 -1.18
C PRO A 2 -18.72 -6.36 -1.96
N LEU A 3 -18.20 -5.30 -2.59
CA LEU A 3 -17.08 -5.35 -3.52
C LEU A 3 -15.72 -5.52 -2.80
N SER A 4 -14.99 -6.59 -3.09
CA SER A 4 -13.57 -6.72 -2.71
C SER A 4 -12.73 -5.73 -3.50
N THR A 5 -11.72 -5.12 -2.89
CA THR A 5 -10.95 -4.05 -3.54
C THR A 5 -9.49 -4.02 -3.08
N ILE A 6 -8.64 -3.36 -3.87
CA ILE A 6 -7.31 -2.94 -3.45
C ILE A 6 -7.46 -1.51 -2.92
N ARG A 7 -7.33 -1.35 -1.60
CA ARG A 7 -7.44 -0.06 -0.94
C ARG A 7 -6.10 0.67 -1.01
N GLN A 8 -6.16 1.90 -1.53
CA GLN A 8 -5.08 2.86 -1.40
C GLN A 8 -5.21 3.56 -0.05
N ASN A 9 -4.14 3.58 0.75
CA ASN A 9 -4.17 4.25 2.05
C ASN A 9 -3.93 5.77 1.88
N PHE A 10 -5.02 6.52 1.64
CA PHE A 10 -4.94 7.96 1.42
C PHE A 10 -4.49 8.75 2.65
N ASP A 11 -4.82 8.29 3.85
CA ASP A 11 -4.41 8.94 5.10
C ASP A 11 -2.88 8.90 5.25
N ASP A 12 -2.26 7.76 4.91
CA ASP A 12 -0.80 7.63 4.87
C ASP A 12 -0.16 8.51 3.81
N ILE A 13 -0.77 8.60 2.61
CA ILE A 13 -0.27 9.47 1.54
C ILE A 13 -0.23 10.93 2.02
N GLY A 14 -1.31 11.41 2.63
CA GLY A 14 -1.40 12.79 3.10
C GLY A 14 -0.37 13.11 4.18
N ARG A 15 -0.24 12.22 5.18
CA ARG A 15 0.73 12.36 6.26
C ARG A 15 2.17 12.37 5.74
N ILE A 16 2.54 11.39 4.92
CA ILE A 16 3.89 11.27 4.35
C ILE A 16 4.22 12.47 3.46
N ALA A 17 3.28 12.93 2.64
CA ALA A 17 3.49 14.10 1.77
C ALA A 17 3.79 15.35 2.59
N MET A 18 3.08 15.56 3.70
CA MET A 18 3.31 16.70 4.59
C MET A 18 4.67 16.61 5.29
N GLU A 19 5.04 15.43 5.80
CA GLU A 19 6.37 15.18 6.39
C GLU A 19 7.48 15.52 5.38
N LYS A 20 7.36 15.05 4.13
CA LYS A 20 8.32 15.35 3.06
C LYS A 20 8.36 16.81 2.64
N LEU A 21 7.23 17.51 2.71
CA LEU A 21 7.19 18.95 2.44
C LEU A 21 7.99 19.72 3.50
N VAL A 22 7.77 19.41 4.78
CA VAL A 22 8.50 20.04 5.89
C VAL A 22 10.01 19.74 5.81
N GLU A 23 10.39 18.49 5.51
CA GLU A 23 11.80 18.13 5.29
C GLU A 23 12.45 18.95 4.16
N ARG A 24 11.75 19.17 3.05
CA ARG A 24 12.24 20.00 1.93
C ARG A 24 12.31 21.48 2.28
N MET A 25 11.38 21.99 3.07
CA MET A 25 11.45 23.39 3.54
C MET A 25 12.70 23.62 4.39
N ALA A 26 13.08 22.64 5.21
CA ALA A 26 14.30 22.71 6.02
C ALA A 26 15.58 22.54 5.18
N ASN A 27 15.55 21.70 4.14
CA ASN A 27 16.70 21.42 3.26
C ASN A 27 16.31 21.50 1.78
N PRO A 28 16.22 22.71 1.19
CA PRO A 28 15.67 22.88 -0.17
C PRO A 28 16.48 22.21 -1.28
N ASP A 29 17.80 22.12 -1.12
CA ASP A 29 18.70 21.54 -2.14
C ASP A 29 18.83 20.01 -2.03
N ALA A 30 18.14 19.38 -1.07
CA ALA A 30 18.16 17.93 -0.92
C ALA A 30 17.49 17.24 -2.13
N PRO A 31 18.01 16.09 -2.59
CA PRO A 31 17.45 15.38 -3.73
C PRO A 31 16.03 14.88 -3.44
N ALA A 32 15.18 14.95 -4.46
CA ALA A 32 13.80 14.51 -4.40
C ALA A 32 13.70 13.00 -4.68
N GLU A 33 13.43 12.20 -3.65
CA GLU A 33 13.22 10.76 -3.81
C GLU A 33 11.73 10.39 -3.93
N PRO A 34 11.37 9.47 -4.85
CA PRO A 34 10.04 8.88 -4.88
C PRO A 34 9.73 8.10 -3.60
N VAL A 35 8.49 8.20 -3.11
CA VAL A 35 8.02 7.40 -1.97
C VAL A 35 6.92 6.47 -2.43
N HIS A 36 7.06 5.18 -2.11
CA HIS A 36 6.05 4.16 -2.39
C HIS A 36 5.23 3.88 -1.13
N VAL A 37 3.90 3.99 -1.24
CA VAL A 37 2.96 3.68 -0.15
C VAL A 37 2.32 2.32 -0.43
N PRO A 38 2.31 1.38 0.54
CA PRO A 38 1.71 0.07 0.34
C PRO A 38 0.19 0.17 0.15
N VAL A 39 -0.37 -0.82 -0.55
CA VAL A 39 -1.81 -0.99 -0.72
C VAL A 39 -2.28 -2.23 0.01
N ASP A 40 -3.55 -2.24 0.42
CA ASP A 40 -4.15 -3.37 1.12
C ASP A 40 -5.18 -4.07 0.25
N TYR A 41 -5.19 -5.40 0.28
CA TYR A 41 -6.33 -6.15 -0.23
C TYR A 41 -7.45 -6.23 0.81
N ILE A 42 -8.63 -5.75 0.45
CA ILE A 42 -9.84 -5.83 1.26
C ILE A 42 -10.75 -6.91 0.69
N ALA A 43 -10.74 -8.09 1.31
CA ALA A 43 -11.62 -9.19 0.97
C ALA A 43 -13.07 -8.91 1.41
N ARG A 44 -14.01 -9.06 0.48
CA ARG A 44 -15.46 -8.99 0.70
C ARG A 44 -16.17 -10.07 -0.14
N GLY A 45 -17.48 -9.96 -0.30
CA GLY A 45 -18.31 -11.00 -0.91
C GLY A 45 -18.28 -11.08 -2.45
N SER A 46 -17.52 -10.23 -3.15
CA SER A 46 -17.52 -10.22 -4.62
C SER A 46 -16.45 -11.11 -5.27
N VAL A 47 -15.67 -11.84 -4.47
CA VAL A 47 -14.61 -12.75 -4.96
C VAL A 47 -14.86 -14.14 -4.38
N ALA A 48 -14.87 -15.15 -5.25
CA ALA A 48 -14.99 -16.56 -4.84
C ALA A 48 -13.63 -17.12 -4.36
N ALA A 49 -13.68 -18.23 -3.62
CA ALA A 49 -12.45 -18.92 -3.20
C ALA A 49 -11.62 -19.37 -4.42
N PRO A 50 -10.28 -19.30 -4.36
CA PRO A 50 -9.41 -19.81 -5.43
C PRO A 50 -9.65 -21.29 -5.68
N THR A 51 -9.73 -21.71 -6.94
CA THR A 51 -10.02 -23.10 -7.33
C THR A 51 -8.78 -23.95 -7.60
N SER A 52 -7.58 -23.37 -7.62
CA SER A 52 -6.33 -24.09 -7.91
C SER A 52 -5.54 -24.42 -6.62
N SER A 53 -5.34 -25.71 -6.39
CA SER A 53 -4.68 -26.29 -5.20
C SER A 53 -3.14 -26.14 -5.16
N LYS A 54 -2.51 -25.26 -5.95
CA LYS A 54 -1.05 -25.13 -5.97
C LYS A 54 -0.57 -23.79 -5.41
N ALA A 55 -0.62 -23.68 -4.08
CA ALA A 55 0.24 -22.78 -3.33
C ALA A 55 0.88 -23.56 -2.19
N LYS A 56 1.96 -24.29 -2.48
CA LYS A 56 2.93 -24.63 -1.43
C LYS A 56 3.59 -23.32 -1.04
N ILE A 57 3.09 -22.66 -0.01
CA ILE A 57 3.80 -21.56 0.65
C ILE A 57 4.99 -22.21 1.35
N HIS A 58 6.19 -22.04 0.80
CA HIS A 58 7.42 -22.37 1.50
C HIS A 58 7.61 -21.31 2.59
N LEU A 59 7.12 -21.60 3.79
CA LEU A 59 7.43 -20.82 4.98
C LEU A 59 8.71 -21.45 5.58
N THR A 60 9.87 -20.86 5.28
CA THR A 60 11.10 -21.18 6.01
C THR A 60 11.06 -20.51 7.37
N ALA A 61 11.31 -21.32 8.41
CA ALA A 61 11.42 -20.96 9.82
C ALA A 61 12.64 -20.07 10.12
#